data_AF-A0A839RGR0-F1
#
_entry.id   AF-A0A839RGR0-F1
#
_cell.length_a   1.000
_cell.length_b   1.000
_cell.length_c   1.000
_cell.angle_alpha   90.00
_cell.angle_beta   90.00
_cell.angle_gamma   90.00
#
_symmetry.space_group_name_H-M   'P 1'
#
loop_
_entity.id
_entity.type
_entity.pdbx_description
1 polymer ?
#
loop_
_entity_poly.entity_id
_entity_poly.type
_entity_poly.pdbx_seq_one_letter_code
_entity_poly.pdbx_strand_id
1 'polypeptide(L)'
;MSDSDAPAEARLIRRTRAAQIPKLSIRRAAELAGISEGRWRQIESGFQWVRAGDKARVDAPPETLARMASVLGISARELKEAGRSDAASFLMALQENERRIKEHERHFAGALSQVSDEELLDELGRRLRAKQRRSALTDDEQVQRQMEIDRGVRPNLDLTSEGRRRLGVVPPEDPTPDFDDEQLAAHERKPGDRHTSDDQED
;
A
#
# COMPACT_ATOMS: atom_id res chain seq x y z
N MET A 1 21.83 -15.88 -24.32
CA MET A 1 21.94 -15.96 -22.85
C MET A 1 21.05 -17.09 -22.40
N SER A 2 21.66 -18.11 -21.83
CA SER A 2 20.98 -19.31 -21.36
C SER A 2 20.02 -18.94 -20.23
N ASP A 3 18.96 -19.73 -20.02
CA ASP A 3 18.01 -19.58 -18.90
C ASP A 3 18.66 -19.48 -17.51
N SER A 4 19.96 -19.76 -17.40
CA SER A 4 20.77 -19.79 -16.18
C SER A 4 20.96 -18.43 -15.48
N ASP A 5 20.93 -17.31 -16.21
CA ASP A 5 21.26 -15.99 -15.62
C ASP A 5 20.07 -15.34 -14.88
N ALA A 6 18.85 -15.81 -15.12
CA ALA A 6 17.67 -15.29 -14.44
C ALA A 6 17.62 -15.76 -12.98
N PRO A 7 17.10 -14.95 -12.02
CA PRO A 7 16.89 -15.37 -10.64
C PRO A 7 16.06 -16.67 -10.52
N ALA A 8 16.25 -17.44 -9.45
CA ALA A 8 15.62 -18.76 -9.30
C ALA A 8 14.09 -18.68 -9.33
N GLU A 9 13.53 -17.65 -8.69
CA GLU A 9 12.10 -17.34 -8.69
C GLU A 9 11.59 -16.99 -10.09
N ALA A 10 12.36 -16.27 -10.90
CA ALA A 10 11.98 -15.91 -12.27
C ALA A 10 11.88 -17.15 -13.16
N ARG A 11 12.84 -18.07 -13.04
CA ARG A 11 12.83 -19.36 -13.74
C ARG A 11 11.67 -20.25 -13.30
N LEU A 12 11.35 -20.25 -12.00
CA LEU A 12 10.20 -20.98 -11.46
C LEU A 12 8.90 -20.46 -12.08
N ILE A 13 8.66 -19.15 -12.01
CA ILE A 13 7.48 -18.49 -12.61
C ILE A 13 7.36 -18.82 -14.10
N ARG A 14 8.46 -18.65 -14.86
CA ARG A 14 8.50 -18.93 -16.30
C ARG A 14 8.11 -20.36 -16.62
N ARG A 15 8.74 -21.32 -15.93
CA ARG A 15 8.53 -22.75 -16.14
C ARG A 15 7.10 -23.15 -15.81
N THR A 16 6.59 -22.73 -14.66
CA THR A 16 5.23 -23.08 -14.22
C THR A 16 4.19 -22.49 -15.16
N ARG A 17 4.33 -21.22 -15.58
CA ARG A 17 3.43 -20.62 -16.58
C ARG A 17 3.46 -21.36 -17.92
N ALA A 18 4.65 -21.72 -18.41
CA ALA A 18 4.81 -22.43 -19.67
C ALA A 18 4.23 -23.85 -19.63
N ALA A 19 4.15 -24.47 -18.45
CA ALA A 19 3.62 -25.81 -18.23
C ALA A 19 2.08 -25.86 -18.07
N GLN A 20 1.39 -24.72 -17.93
CA GLN A 20 -0.07 -24.66 -17.80
C GLN A 20 -0.78 -25.24 -19.05
N ILE A 21 -1.85 -26.00 -18.83
CA ILE A 21 -2.71 -26.56 -19.88
C ILE A 21 -4.16 -26.16 -19.56
N PRO A 22 -4.83 -25.33 -20.39
CA PRO A 22 -4.31 -24.69 -21.61
C PRO A 22 -3.19 -23.68 -21.34
N LYS A 23 -2.39 -23.38 -22.37
CA LYS A 23 -1.26 -22.44 -22.24
C LYS A 23 -1.74 -21.07 -21.73
N LEU A 24 -1.18 -20.64 -20.60
CA LEU A 24 -1.46 -19.32 -20.04
C LEU A 24 -0.56 -18.27 -20.70
N SER A 25 -1.18 -17.36 -21.45
CA SER A 25 -0.46 -16.24 -22.07
C SER A 25 0.05 -15.27 -21.00
N ILE A 26 1.17 -14.60 -21.28
CA ILE A 26 1.75 -13.59 -20.38
C ILE A 26 0.74 -12.48 -20.09
N ARG A 27 0.02 -12.01 -21.12
CA ARG A 27 -1.02 -10.99 -20.99
C ARG A 27 -2.10 -11.42 -20.00
N ARG A 28 -2.62 -12.65 -20.14
CA ARG A 28 -3.68 -13.15 -19.25
C ARG A 28 -3.15 -13.38 -17.83
N ALA A 29 -1.94 -13.89 -17.69
CA ALA A 29 -1.32 -14.08 -16.38
C ALA A 29 -1.12 -12.75 -15.64
N ALA A 30 -0.65 -11.72 -16.36
CA ALA A 30 -0.45 -10.38 -15.82
C ALA A 30 -1.77 -9.73 -15.37
N GLU A 31 -2.82 -9.87 -16.17
CA GLU A 31 -4.17 -9.41 -15.83
C GLU A 31 -4.68 -10.07 -14.53
N LEU A 32 -4.57 -11.40 -14.43
CA LEU A 32 -4.98 -12.15 -13.24
C LEU A 32 -4.17 -11.74 -11.99
N ALA A 33 -2.90 -11.36 -12.16
CA ALA A 33 -2.04 -10.92 -11.07
C ALA A 33 -2.17 -9.42 -10.75
N GLY A 34 -3.00 -8.68 -11.49
CA GLY A 34 -3.19 -7.24 -11.32
C GLY A 34 -1.93 -6.43 -11.62
N ILE A 35 -1.10 -6.85 -12.58
CA ILE A 35 0.11 -6.13 -13.01
C ILE A 35 0.15 -5.94 -14.54
N SER A 36 1.01 -5.04 -15.01
CA SER A 36 1.19 -4.84 -16.45
C SER A 36 1.92 -6.01 -17.11
N GLU A 37 1.61 -6.28 -18.38
CA GLU A 37 2.30 -7.32 -19.17
C GLU A 37 3.81 -7.07 -19.25
N GLY A 38 4.23 -5.81 -19.41
CA GLY A 38 5.64 -5.42 -19.42
C GLY A 38 6.33 -5.76 -18.09
N ARG A 39 5.68 -5.48 -16.96
CA ARG A 39 6.20 -5.82 -15.64
C ARG A 39 6.34 -7.33 -15.45
N TRP A 40 5.35 -8.10 -15.89
CA TRP A 40 5.44 -9.56 -15.88
C TRP A 40 6.66 -10.06 -16.65
N ARG A 41 6.87 -9.57 -17.89
CA ARG A 41 8.00 -9.96 -18.74
C ARG A 41 9.34 -9.68 -18.07
N GLN A 42 9.49 -8.49 -17.50
CA GLN A 42 10.72 -8.07 -16.79
C GLN A 42 11.05 -8.98 -15.61
N ILE A 43 10.04 -9.38 -14.84
CA ILE A 43 10.20 -10.29 -13.70
C ILE A 43 10.55 -11.70 -14.21
N GLU A 44 9.84 -12.19 -15.22
CA GLU A 44 10.09 -13.52 -15.80
C GLU A 44 11.48 -13.63 -16.47
N SER A 45 11.98 -12.52 -17.05
CA SER A 45 13.33 -12.45 -17.62
C SER A 45 14.42 -12.15 -16.59
N GLY A 46 14.06 -11.63 -15.40
CA GLY A 46 15.00 -11.21 -14.36
C GLY A 46 15.75 -9.91 -14.66
N PHE A 47 15.35 -9.15 -15.69
CA PHE A 47 16.01 -7.90 -16.07
C PHE A 47 15.06 -6.94 -16.79
N GLN A 48 15.44 -5.67 -16.80
CA GLN A 48 14.82 -4.61 -17.59
C GLN A 48 15.87 -3.88 -18.43
N TRP A 49 15.47 -3.40 -19.61
CA TRP A 49 16.30 -2.52 -20.42
C TRP A 49 16.21 -1.10 -19.87
N VAL A 50 17.36 -0.52 -19.52
CA VAL A 50 17.44 0.87 -19.04
C VAL A 50 17.76 1.79 -20.21
N ARG A 51 18.66 1.36 -21.10
CA ARG A 51 19.02 1.99 -22.37
C ARG A 51 19.37 0.92 -23.40
N ALA A 52 19.56 1.31 -24.66
CA ALA A 52 20.03 0.39 -25.69
C ALA A 52 21.39 -0.20 -25.27
N GLY A 53 21.46 -1.52 -25.11
CA GLY A 53 22.66 -2.22 -24.65
C GLY A 53 22.77 -2.40 -23.13
N ASP A 54 22.08 -1.57 -22.34
CA ASP A 54 22.18 -1.60 -20.87
C ASP A 54 20.99 -2.32 -20.22
N LYS A 55 21.30 -3.35 -19.44
CA LYS A 55 20.32 -4.13 -18.68
C LYS A 55 20.53 -3.94 -17.18
N ALA A 56 19.44 -3.68 -16.45
CA ALA A 56 19.41 -3.72 -15.00
C ALA A 56 18.72 -5.00 -14.54
N ARG A 57 19.25 -5.64 -13.48
CA ARG A 57 18.59 -6.77 -12.82
C ARG A 57 17.26 -6.33 -12.25
N VAL A 58 16.24 -7.16 -12.41
CA VAL A 58 14.92 -6.94 -11.82
C VAL A 58 14.76 -7.89 -10.66
N ASP A 59 14.61 -7.30 -9.48
CA ASP A 59 14.13 -7.99 -8.30
C ASP A 59 12.65 -7.67 -8.12
N ALA A 60 11.82 -8.71 -8.02
CA ALA A 60 10.39 -8.54 -7.83
C ALA A 60 10.08 -8.22 -6.36
N PRO A 61 9.29 -7.17 -6.08
CA PRO A 61 8.77 -6.95 -4.74
C PRO A 61 8.02 -8.19 -4.23
N PRO A 62 8.12 -8.53 -2.93
CA PRO A 62 7.57 -9.76 -2.38
C PRO A 62 6.08 -9.94 -2.67
N GLU A 63 5.31 -8.86 -2.51
CA GLU A 63 3.87 -8.80 -2.80
C GLU A 63 3.55 -9.10 -4.27
N THR A 64 4.36 -8.57 -5.18
CA THR A 64 4.15 -8.79 -6.62
C THR A 64 4.45 -10.23 -6.98
N LEU A 65 5.54 -10.78 -6.45
CA LEU A 65 5.91 -12.16 -6.68
C LEU A 65 4.85 -13.13 -6.09
N ALA A 66 4.30 -12.81 -4.92
CA ALA A 66 3.21 -13.57 -4.30
C ALA A 66 1.95 -13.59 -5.17
N ARG A 67 1.55 -12.46 -5.75
CA ARG A 67 0.40 -12.42 -6.68
C ARG A 67 0.64 -13.26 -7.93
N MET A 68 1.83 -13.18 -8.53
CA MET A 68 2.19 -14.01 -9.68
C MET A 68 2.18 -15.50 -9.33
N ALA A 69 2.71 -15.86 -8.15
CA ALA A 69 2.72 -17.23 -7.66
C ALA A 69 1.29 -17.78 -7.44
N SER A 70 0.39 -16.97 -6.86
CA SER A 70 -1.02 -17.33 -6.67
C SER A 70 -1.70 -17.68 -8.00
N VAL A 71 -1.52 -16.85 -9.03
CA VAL A 71 -2.08 -17.09 -10.38
C VAL A 71 -1.58 -18.40 -11.01
N LEU A 72 -0.32 -18.75 -10.75
CA LEU A 72 0.32 -19.92 -11.33
C LEU A 72 0.15 -21.19 -10.49
N GLY A 73 -0.49 -21.10 -9.32
CA GLY A 73 -0.61 -22.22 -8.39
C GLY A 73 0.71 -22.64 -7.74
N ILE A 74 1.70 -21.75 -7.70
CA ILE A 74 2.99 -22.01 -7.04
C ILE A 74 2.79 -21.93 -5.53
N SER A 75 3.32 -22.90 -4.80
CA SER A 75 3.20 -22.99 -3.35
C SER A 75 4.19 -22.07 -2.62
N ALA A 76 3.86 -21.74 -1.37
CA ALA A 76 4.77 -21.01 -0.48
C ALA A 76 6.08 -21.78 -0.23
N ARG A 77 6.05 -23.12 -0.31
CA ARG A 77 7.23 -23.96 -0.18
C ARG A 77 8.17 -23.78 -1.37
N GLU A 78 7.66 -23.83 -2.60
CA GLU A 78 8.48 -23.63 -3.80
C GLU A 78 9.12 -22.23 -3.84
N LEU A 79 8.41 -21.20 -3.36
CA LEU A 79 8.98 -19.86 -3.21
C LEU A 79 10.11 -19.83 -2.18
N LYS A 80 9.99 -20.51 -1.03
CA LYS A 80 11.07 -20.64 -0.04
C LYS A 80 12.28 -21.38 -0.61
N GLU A 81 12.06 -22.47 -1.35
CA GLU A 81 13.11 -23.23 -2.04
C GLU A 81 13.82 -22.37 -3.10
N ALA A 82 13.11 -21.42 -3.72
CA ALA A 82 13.68 -20.42 -4.61
C ALA A 82 14.37 -19.24 -3.88
N GLY A 83 14.46 -19.27 -2.54
CA GLY A 83 15.10 -18.24 -1.73
C GLY A 83 14.21 -17.04 -1.38
N ARG A 84 12.90 -17.11 -1.66
CA ARG A 84 11.94 -16.00 -1.48
C ARG A 84 10.96 -16.25 -0.34
N SER A 85 11.50 -16.34 0.87
CA SER A 85 10.72 -16.51 2.11
C SER A 85 9.81 -15.33 2.43
N ASP A 86 10.21 -14.14 2.00
CA ASP A 86 9.43 -12.90 2.01
C ASP A 86 8.14 -13.07 1.20
N ALA A 87 8.25 -13.44 -0.08
CA ALA A 87 7.11 -13.64 -0.97
C ALA A 87 6.23 -14.81 -0.53
N ALA A 88 6.82 -15.87 0.01
CA ALA A 88 6.08 -17.00 0.57
C ALA A 88 5.15 -16.56 1.72
N SER A 89 5.60 -15.62 2.57
CA SER A 89 4.79 -15.08 3.66
C SER A 89 3.60 -14.27 3.14
N PHE A 90 3.83 -13.43 2.12
CA PHE A 90 2.75 -12.69 1.45
C PHE A 90 1.76 -13.62 0.75
N LEU A 91 2.22 -14.70 0.13
CA LEU A 91 1.34 -15.67 -0.53
C LEU A 91 0.40 -16.34 0.47
N MET A 92 0.91 -16.77 1.63
CA MET A 92 0.06 -17.35 2.67
C MET A 92 -0.99 -16.35 3.18
N ALA A 93 -0.60 -15.10 3.40
CA ALA A 93 -1.53 -14.04 3.81
C ALA A 93 -2.60 -13.77 2.75
N LEU A 94 -2.23 -13.76 1.47
CA LEU A 94 -3.15 -13.59 0.34
C LEU A 94 -4.16 -14.75 0.28
N GLN A 95 -3.69 -15.99 0.36
CA GLN A 95 -4.53 -17.19 0.34
C GLN A 95 -5.49 -17.24 1.54
N GLU A 96 -5.03 -16.84 2.72
CA GLU A 96 -5.87 -16.74 3.91
C GLU A 96 -6.96 -15.68 3.74
N ASN A 97 -6.61 -14.51 3.21
CA ASN A 97 -7.59 -13.47 2.92
C ASN A 97 -8.65 -13.94 1.91
N GLU A 98 -8.22 -14.61 0.82
CA GLU A 98 -9.15 -15.19 -0.16
C GLU A 98 -10.06 -16.25 0.47
N ARG A 99 -9.53 -17.08 1.37
CA ARG A 99 -10.32 -18.07 2.11
C ARG A 99 -11.38 -17.39 2.96
N ARG A 100 -11.00 -16.36 3.73
CA ARG A 100 -11.93 -15.58 4.57
C ARG A 100 -13.03 -14.92 3.74
N ILE A 101 -12.69 -14.35 2.58
CA ILE A 101 -13.67 -13.75 1.66
C ILE A 101 -14.66 -14.82 1.18
N LYS A 102 -14.16 -15.97 0.69
CA LYS A 102 -15.02 -17.08 0.22
C LYS A 102 -15.91 -17.65 1.33
N GLU A 103 -15.39 -17.75 2.54
CA GLU A 103 -16.17 -18.17 3.71
C GLU A 103 -17.27 -17.17 4.02
N HIS A 104 -16.96 -15.87 4.00
CA HIS A 104 -17.95 -14.82 4.20
C HIS A 104 -19.01 -14.82 3.09
N GLU A 105 -18.62 -14.97 1.83
CA GLU A 105 -19.56 -15.06 0.69
C GLU A 105 -20.49 -16.27 0.83
N ARG A 106 -19.97 -17.44 1.21
CA ARG A 106 -20.78 -18.63 1.47
C ARG A 106 -21.76 -18.43 2.62
N HIS A 107 -21.28 -17.84 3.72
CA HIS A 107 -22.11 -17.54 4.88
C HIS A 107 -23.21 -16.53 4.51
N PHE A 108 -22.88 -15.49 3.75
CA PHE A 108 -23.83 -14.48 3.30
C PHE A 108 -24.85 -15.05 2.32
N ALA A 109 -24.44 -15.86 1.35
CA ALA A 109 -25.35 -16.55 0.43
C ALA A 109 -26.31 -17.48 1.19
N GLY A 110 -25.81 -18.22 2.18
CA GLY A 110 -26.63 -19.03 3.10
C GLY A 110 -27.63 -18.20 3.88
N ALA A 111 -27.19 -17.10 4.50
CA ALA A 111 -28.05 -16.21 5.29
C ALA A 111 -29.17 -15.58 4.43
N LEU A 112 -28.85 -15.10 3.22
CA LEU A 112 -29.87 -14.54 2.33
C LEU A 112 -30.91 -15.57 1.88
N SER A 113 -30.50 -16.83 1.67
CA SER A 113 -31.45 -17.90 1.31
C SER A 113 -32.46 -18.26 2.41
N GLN A 114 -32.20 -17.85 3.66
CA GLN A 114 -33.12 -18.08 4.78
C GLN A 114 -34.12 -16.93 4.98
N VAL A 115 -33.85 -15.77 4.38
CA VAL A 115 -34.74 -14.60 4.47
C VAL A 115 -35.61 -14.57 3.23
N SER A 116 -36.91 -14.37 3.40
CA SER A 116 -37.80 -14.24 2.24
C SER A 116 -37.51 -12.95 1.48
N ASP A 117 -37.76 -12.95 0.17
CA ASP A 117 -37.62 -11.76 -0.67
C ASP A 117 -38.46 -10.58 -0.13
N GLU A 118 -39.63 -10.87 0.44
CA GLU A 118 -40.53 -9.87 1.05
C GLU A 118 -39.90 -9.21 2.28
N GLU A 119 -39.26 -9.98 3.16
CA GLU A 119 -38.59 -9.45 4.36
C GLU A 119 -37.35 -8.62 4.00
N LEU A 120 -36.61 -9.04 2.96
CA LEU A 120 -35.50 -8.28 2.38
C LEU A 120 -35.95 -6.94 1.79
N LEU A 121 -37.03 -6.94 1.00
CA LEU A 121 -37.58 -5.72 0.40
C LEU A 121 -38.12 -4.75 1.46
N ASP A 122 -38.77 -5.26 2.51
CA ASP A 122 -39.24 -4.46 3.62
C ASP A 122 -38.09 -3.78 4.38
N GLU A 123 -37.02 -4.51 4.66
CA GLU A 123 -35.84 -3.96 5.32
C GLU A 123 -35.09 -2.95 4.44
N LEU A 124 -34.97 -3.22 3.13
CA LEU A 124 -34.39 -2.27 2.18
C LEU A 124 -35.22 -0.98 2.13
N GLY A 125 -36.55 -1.10 2.09
CA GLY A 125 -37.48 0.02 2.15
C GLY A 125 -37.34 0.82 3.45
N ARG A 126 -37.22 0.15 4.60
CA ARG A 126 -36.96 0.80 5.90
C ARG A 126 -35.65 1.60 5.87
N ARG A 127 -34.55 1.01 5.38
CA ARG A 127 -33.24 1.66 5.32
C ARG A 127 -33.19 2.85 4.36
N LEU A 128 -33.79 2.72 3.18
CA LEU A 128 -33.86 3.82 2.21
C LEU A 128 -34.64 5.01 2.78
N ARG A 129 -35.79 4.78 3.43
CA ARG A 129 -36.55 5.84 4.11
C ARG A 129 -35.75 6.49 5.25
N ALA A 130 -35.03 5.70 6.04
CA ALA A 130 -34.17 6.24 7.10
C ALA A 130 -32.97 7.03 6.57
N LYS A 131 -32.45 6.68 5.38
CA LYS A 131 -31.38 7.43 4.69
C LYS A 131 -31.93 8.74 4.11
N GLN A 132 -33.09 8.70 3.46
CA GLN A 132 -33.77 9.89 2.93
C GLN A 132 -34.17 10.87 4.03
N ARG A 133 -34.65 10.39 5.19
CA ARG A 133 -34.92 11.25 6.34
C ARG A 133 -33.66 11.94 6.87
N ARG A 134 -32.52 11.24 6.90
CA ARG A 134 -31.23 11.81 7.28
C ARG A 134 -30.70 12.85 6.29
N SER A 135 -31.00 12.72 4.99
CA SER A 135 -30.64 13.72 3.97
C SER A 135 -31.63 14.88 3.89
N ALA A 136 -32.90 14.69 4.27
CA ALA A 136 -33.89 15.77 4.32
C ALA A 136 -33.68 16.70 5.54
N LEU A 137 -32.93 16.25 6.55
CA LEU A 137 -32.54 17.04 7.72
C LEU A 137 -31.41 18.05 7.44
N THR A 138 -30.88 18.16 6.22
CA THR A 138 -29.69 18.97 5.94
C THR A 138 -29.87 20.20 5.04
N ASP A 139 -31.06 20.46 4.48
CA ASP A 139 -31.29 21.69 3.71
C ASP A 139 -31.96 22.77 4.58
N ASP A 140 -32.99 22.41 5.35
CA ASP A 140 -33.67 23.36 6.24
C ASP A 140 -32.77 23.81 7.41
N GLU A 141 -31.97 22.92 8.01
CA GLU A 141 -31.01 23.31 9.07
C GLU A 141 -29.84 24.15 8.53
N GLN A 142 -29.40 23.93 7.28
CA GLN A 142 -28.35 24.74 6.65
C GLN A 142 -28.87 26.12 6.24
N VAL A 143 -30.10 26.20 5.71
CA VAL A 143 -30.76 27.48 5.41
C VAL A 143 -31.05 28.24 6.71
N GLN A 144 -31.49 27.57 7.78
CA GLN A 144 -31.71 28.21 9.08
C GLN A 144 -30.41 28.73 9.70
N ARG A 145 -29.31 27.96 9.65
CA ARG A 145 -27.98 28.41 10.08
C ARG A 145 -27.45 29.58 9.25
N GLN A 146 -27.62 29.53 7.93
CA GLN A 146 -27.20 30.61 7.04
C GLN A 146 -28.03 31.88 7.27
N MET A 147 -29.35 31.73 7.50
CA MET A 147 -30.24 32.84 7.86
C MET A 147 -29.96 33.43 9.25
N GLU A 148 -29.52 32.62 10.23
CA GLU A 148 -29.09 33.11 11.54
C GLU A 148 -27.78 33.90 11.48
N ILE A 149 -26.84 33.47 10.62
CA ILE A 149 -25.59 34.19 10.34
C ILE A 149 -25.88 35.53 9.63
N ASP A 150 -26.77 35.53 8.63
CA ASP A 150 -27.11 36.74 7.85
C ASP A 150 -27.99 37.74 8.64
N ARG A 151 -28.75 37.29 9.64
CA ARG A 151 -29.53 38.18 10.54
C ARG A 151 -28.67 38.90 11.59
N GLY A 152 -27.36 38.70 11.59
CA GLY A 152 -26.45 39.40 12.52
C GLY A 152 -26.64 39.01 13.99
N VAL A 153 -27.33 37.91 14.27
CA VAL A 153 -27.38 37.33 15.61
C VAL A 153 -26.08 36.58 15.80
N ARG A 154 -25.04 37.32 16.22
CA ARG A 154 -23.82 36.66 16.72
C ARG A 154 -24.25 35.75 17.87
N PRO A 155 -23.91 34.45 17.85
CA PRO A 155 -24.02 33.66 19.07
C PRO A 155 -23.19 34.38 20.12
N ASN A 156 -23.82 34.71 21.25
CA ASN A 156 -23.15 35.27 22.40
C ASN A 156 -22.15 34.23 22.88
N LEU A 157 -20.93 34.27 22.34
CA LEU A 157 -19.75 33.65 22.92
C LEU A 157 -19.42 34.49 24.14
N ASP A 158 -20.24 34.33 25.18
CA ASP A 158 -19.90 34.71 26.52
C ASP A 158 -18.81 33.74 26.97
N LEU A 159 -17.60 34.00 26.49
CA LEU A 159 -16.38 33.42 27.01
C LEU A 159 -16.14 34.10 28.35
N THR A 160 -16.95 33.72 29.34
CA THR A 160 -16.56 33.92 30.73
C THR A 160 -15.19 33.28 30.92
N SER A 161 -14.38 33.92 31.74
CA SER A 161 -12.97 33.59 32.02
C SER A 161 -12.71 32.15 32.47
N GLU A 162 -13.75 31.34 32.69
CA GLU A 162 -13.65 29.89 32.94
C GLU A 162 -13.45 29.04 31.68
N GLY A 163 -13.93 29.47 30.50
CA GLY A 163 -13.83 28.69 29.25
C GLY A 163 -12.41 28.57 28.68
N ARG A 164 -11.54 29.55 28.96
CA ARG A 164 -10.14 29.54 28.45
C ARG A 164 -9.23 28.53 29.16
N ARG A 165 -9.55 28.06 30.37
CA ARG A 165 -8.69 27.12 31.12
C ARG A 165 -8.84 25.65 30.71
N ARG A 166 -9.90 25.28 29.97
CA ARG A 166 -10.15 23.87 29.59
C ARG A 166 -9.56 23.46 28.24
N LEU A 167 -9.12 24.40 27.39
CA LEU A 167 -8.64 24.08 26.04
C LEU A 167 -7.13 23.93 25.90
N GLY A 168 -6.33 24.04 26.97
CA GLY A 168 -4.90 23.72 26.92
C GLY A 168 -4.09 24.46 25.85
N VAL A 169 -4.59 25.59 25.34
CA VAL A 169 -3.88 26.39 24.36
C VAL A 169 -2.90 27.27 25.12
N VAL A 170 -1.65 26.80 25.18
CA VAL A 170 -0.49 27.61 25.54
C VAL A 170 -0.40 28.74 24.52
N PRO A 171 -0.34 30.02 24.95
CA PRO A 171 -0.14 31.12 24.03
C PRO A 171 1.22 30.97 23.33
N PRO A 172 1.34 31.29 22.02
CA PRO A 172 2.65 31.42 21.40
C PRO A 172 3.38 32.59 22.08
N GLU A 173 4.55 32.30 22.66
CA GLU A 173 5.46 33.36 23.08
C GLU A 173 5.94 34.10 21.84
N ASP A 174 5.82 35.43 21.90
CA ASP A 174 6.24 36.35 20.85
C ASP A 174 7.75 36.22 20.56
N PRO A 175 8.16 36.45 19.30
CA PRO A 175 9.55 36.38 18.90
C PRO A 175 10.29 37.66 19.28
N THR A 176 11.45 37.53 19.92
CA THR A 176 12.45 38.61 19.98
C THR A 176 13.87 38.03 19.89
N PRO A 177 14.85 38.86 19.45
CA PRO A 177 15.80 38.51 18.40
C PRO A 177 17.25 38.38 18.88
N ASP A 178 18.14 38.16 17.90
CA ASP A 178 19.60 38.39 17.90
C ASP A 178 20.45 37.67 18.94
N PHE A 179 21.17 36.65 18.46
CA PHE A 179 22.52 36.39 18.92
C PHE A 179 23.45 36.31 17.70
N ASP A 180 24.17 37.41 17.52
CA ASP A 180 25.44 37.47 16.80
C ASP A 180 26.43 36.45 17.36
N ASP A 181 27.28 36.00 16.44
CA ASP A 181 28.71 35.73 16.59
C ASP A 181 29.26 34.91 17.76
N GLU A 182 30.36 34.25 17.42
CA GLU A 182 31.38 33.72 18.31
C GLU A 182 31.23 32.25 18.75
N GLN A 183 32.20 31.48 18.24
CA GLN A 183 32.72 30.22 18.76
C GLN A 183 32.03 28.94 18.30
N LEU A 184 32.46 28.45 17.13
CA LEU A 184 33.05 27.12 17.01
C LEU A 184 33.94 27.06 15.75
N ALA A 185 35.07 27.77 15.84
CA ALA A 185 36.25 27.45 15.06
C ALA A 185 36.98 26.26 15.71
N ALA A 186 37.73 25.53 14.89
CA ALA A 186 38.73 24.52 15.22
C ALA A 186 38.24 23.09 15.52
N HIS A 187 38.12 22.28 14.47
CA HIS A 187 39.26 21.40 14.15
C HIS A 187 39.25 20.98 12.69
N GLU A 188 40.10 21.66 11.91
CA GLU A 188 40.73 21.09 10.73
C GLU A 188 41.51 19.82 11.13
N ARG A 189 41.31 18.72 10.40
CA ARG A 189 42.40 17.82 10.02
C ARG A 189 42.17 17.34 8.59
N LYS A 190 42.91 18.00 7.69
CA LYS A 190 43.19 17.59 6.31
C LYS A 190 44.26 16.45 6.31
N PRO A 191 44.56 15.85 5.15
CA PRO A 191 44.90 14.44 4.98
C PRO A 191 46.38 14.14 5.25
N GLY A 192 46.64 12.93 5.76
CA GLY A 192 47.97 12.36 5.88
C GLY A 192 48.38 11.64 4.59
N ASP A 193 49.40 12.21 3.98
CA ASP A 193 50.19 11.74 2.85
C ASP A 193 51.31 10.79 3.35
N ARG A 194 51.68 9.81 2.50
CA ARG A 194 52.99 9.11 2.37
C ARG A 194 53.67 8.34 3.55
N HIS A 195 53.80 7.03 3.33
CA HIS A 195 55.04 6.23 3.33
C HIS A 195 54.78 5.02 2.40
N THR A 196 55.42 4.75 1.25
CA THR A 196 56.85 4.54 0.87
C THR A 196 57.60 3.51 1.70
N SER A 197 58.21 2.56 0.97
CA SER A 197 59.24 1.58 1.35
C SER A 197 58.75 0.36 2.13
N ASP A 198 59.27 -0.85 1.94
CA ASP A 198 60.27 -1.45 1.04
C ASP A 198 60.27 -2.97 1.36
N ASP A 199 61.07 -3.72 0.59
CA ASP A 199 61.65 -5.04 0.90
C ASP A 199 60.75 -6.29 0.77
N GLN A 200 60.97 -7.19 -0.20
CA GLN A 200 62.12 -8.09 -0.50
C GLN A 200 62.14 -9.38 0.34
N GLU A 201 62.66 -10.43 -0.31
CA GLU A 201 62.99 -11.79 0.17
C GLU A 201 61.79 -12.77 0.20
N ASP A 202 61.78 -13.94 -0.44
CA ASP A 202 62.73 -14.73 -1.24
C ASP A 202 61.92 -15.72 -2.12
#